data_AF-A0A7C1I3S8-F1
#
_entry.id   AF-A0A7C1I3S8-F1
#
_cell.length_a   1.000
_cell.length_b   1.000
_cell.length_c   1.000
_cell.angle_alpha   90.00
_cell.angle_beta   90.00
_cell.angle_gamma   90.00
#
_symmetry.space_group_name_H-M   'P 1'
#
loop_
_entity.id
_entity.type
_entity.pdbx_description
1 polymer ?
#
loop_
_entity_poly.entity_id
_entity_poly.type
_entity_poly.pdbx_seq_one_letter_code
_entity_poly.pdbx_strand_id
1 'polypeptide(L)'
;MPAGSSDFRSLLPHNRKSVDAFACLRSFGRQHILGQKLVFYAHPGGGGVDVTITKAEFEKKKYRFHGNSAVQICTWSKKALKGGGECYKQKFYGVPTHRCMQFSPSALFCQNHCIYCWRPAEYLGLPHEVQWDAPAGMVEALVSHRVKLLEGFGGNPKAGPELYREALEPVHFAISLSGEPTLYSQLPELVTYLRKRPKTFSVFIVTNGQEPDMLKQLQAKHSLPTQLYLSLSAHTKEAYRKIVNPGYADGWKRMMASLHFLSKVPTRTVLRITLIKGMNMDLPKDWAGLIWLANPHFVEFKAYTFIGHSRQRMQDINVPTLDEVRDFASEVAGHLHDQFETMDEDGPSRIVVMRNTRRTTERLIKGPDPTQNGF
;
A
#
# COMPACT_ATOMS: atom_id res chain seq x y z
N MET A 1 15.84 -63.57 -14.69
CA MET A 1 17.18 -64.02 -14.26
C MET A 1 17.94 -64.45 -15.50
N PRO A 2 19.27 -64.23 -15.65
CA PRO A 2 20.24 -63.49 -14.82
C PRO A 2 20.72 -62.17 -15.51
N ALA A 3 21.05 -61.09 -14.78
CA ALA A 3 22.37 -60.67 -14.23
C ALA A 3 23.39 -60.24 -15.31
N GLY A 4 24.16 -59.14 -15.21
CA GLY A 4 24.40 -58.13 -14.18
C GLY A 4 25.62 -57.27 -14.61
N SER A 5 25.86 -56.13 -13.92
CA SER A 5 27.13 -55.34 -13.79
C SER A 5 27.81 -54.86 -15.10
N SER A 6 28.41 -53.68 -15.27
CA SER A 6 29.08 -52.72 -14.40
C SER A 6 29.46 -51.48 -15.22
N ASP A 7 29.25 -50.30 -14.63
CA ASP A 7 30.25 -49.23 -14.46
C ASP A 7 31.26 -48.96 -15.60
N PHE A 8 31.11 -47.81 -16.26
CA PHE A 8 32.15 -47.20 -17.10
C PHE A 8 32.49 -45.81 -16.55
N ARG A 9 33.45 -45.79 -15.62
CA ARG A 9 34.35 -44.66 -15.41
C ARG A 9 35.31 -44.59 -16.60
N SER A 10 35.33 -43.44 -17.27
CA SER A 10 36.53 -42.66 -17.60
C SER A 10 36.31 -41.89 -18.90
N LEU A 11 36.39 -40.57 -18.81
CA LEU A 11 37.12 -39.68 -19.72
C LEU A 11 36.88 -38.23 -19.23
N LEU A 12 37.70 -37.85 -18.24
CA LEU A 12 38.01 -36.45 -17.95
C LEU A 12 39.07 -35.98 -18.95
N PRO A 13 39.05 -34.69 -19.30
CA PRO A 13 40.23 -33.91 -18.97
C PRO A 13 39.88 -32.66 -18.16
N HIS A 14 40.76 -32.41 -17.20
CA HIS A 14 40.84 -31.21 -16.36
C HIS A 14 41.00 -29.93 -17.19
N ASN A 15 40.22 -28.89 -16.86
CA ASN A 15 40.82 -27.56 -16.67
C ASN A 15 39.93 -26.63 -15.84
N ARG A 16 40.43 -26.26 -14.65
CA ARG A 16 39.92 -25.18 -13.81
C ARG A 16 40.43 -23.85 -14.39
N LYS A 17 39.54 -22.90 -14.67
CA LYS A 17 39.82 -21.47 -14.50
C LYS A 17 38.57 -20.76 -13.99
N SER A 18 38.59 -20.48 -12.69
CA SER A 18 37.79 -19.45 -12.04
C SER A 18 38.14 -18.11 -12.67
N VAL A 19 37.15 -17.41 -13.22
CA VAL A 19 37.31 -16.04 -13.70
C VAL A 19 36.73 -15.13 -12.63
N ASP A 20 37.62 -14.46 -11.90
CA ASP A 20 37.32 -13.51 -10.84
C ASP A 20 36.42 -12.38 -11.34
N ALA A 21 35.22 -12.26 -10.75
CA ALA A 21 34.26 -11.18 -10.98
C ALA A 21 34.70 -9.82 -10.39
N PHE A 22 35.97 -9.67 -9.99
CA PHE A 22 36.51 -8.48 -9.32
C PHE A 22 37.30 -7.51 -10.24
N ALA A 23 37.43 -7.80 -11.52
CA ALA A 23 38.31 -7.03 -12.42
C ALA A 23 37.61 -5.94 -13.26
N CYS A 24 36.30 -5.72 -13.15
CA CYS A 24 35.57 -4.68 -13.89
C CYS A 24 35.17 -3.49 -12.99
N LEU A 25 36.10 -2.99 -12.16
CA LEU A 25 35.86 -1.86 -11.25
C LEU A 25 36.96 -0.78 -11.30
N ARG A 26 37.75 -0.73 -12.39
CA ARG A 26 38.79 0.30 -12.55
C ARG A 26 38.74 0.97 -13.93
N SER A 27 37.69 1.72 -14.23
CA SER A 27 37.74 2.75 -15.29
C SER A 27 36.52 3.67 -15.37
N PHE A 28 35.92 4.11 -14.26
CA PHE A 28 35.04 5.29 -14.32
C PHE A 28 35.31 6.21 -13.14
N GLY A 29 35.57 7.47 -13.47
CA GLY A 29 36.23 8.46 -12.64
C GLY A 29 35.52 8.77 -11.31
N ARG A 30 36.35 9.12 -10.33
CA ARG A 30 35.93 9.73 -9.06
C ARG A 30 35.14 11.02 -9.36
N GLN A 31 33.84 11.01 -9.09
CA GLN A 31 33.11 12.21 -8.71
C GLN A 31 32.42 11.97 -7.37
N HIS A 32 32.67 12.88 -6.45
CA HIS A 32 32.18 12.91 -5.08
C HIS A 32 30.65 12.82 -5.02
N ILE A 33 30.11 11.76 -4.42
CA ILE A 33 28.76 11.74 -3.88
C ILE A 33 28.86 11.29 -2.42
N LEU A 34 28.43 12.17 -1.52
CA LEU A 34 28.44 11.96 -0.08
C LEU A 34 27.63 10.71 0.34
N GLY A 35 28.29 9.78 1.03
CA GLY A 35 27.76 9.21 2.28
C GLY A 35 26.48 8.37 2.28
N GLN A 36 26.08 7.70 1.21
CA GLN A 36 25.04 6.66 1.28
C GLN A 36 25.65 5.27 1.11
N LYS A 37 25.61 4.45 2.17
CA LYS A 37 25.91 3.01 2.07
C LYS A 37 24.92 2.37 1.08
N LEU A 38 25.43 1.59 0.12
CA LEU A 38 24.58 0.74 -0.72
C LEU A 38 23.78 -0.22 0.18
N VAL A 39 22.46 -0.11 0.15
CA VAL A 39 21.55 -1.08 0.76
C VAL A 39 21.18 -2.08 -0.33
N PHE A 40 21.30 -3.37 -0.05
CA PHE A 40 20.85 -4.45 -0.94
C PHE A 40 19.65 -5.17 -0.30
N TYR A 41 18.68 -5.60 -1.09
CA TYR A 41 17.55 -6.42 -0.60
C TYR A 41 17.76 -7.89 -0.94
N ALA A 42 17.40 -8.79 -0.02
CA ALA A 42 17.40 -10.22 -0.28
C ALA A 42 16.18 -10.59 -1.13
N HIS A 43 16.43 -11.18 -2.31
CA HIS A 43 15.39 -11.75 -3.17
C HIS A 43 15.31 -13.27 -2.95
N PRO A 44 14.12 -13.89 -2.94
CA PRO A 44 13.98 -15.35 -2.82
C PRO A 44 14.79 -16.18 -3.85
N GLY A 45 15.28 -15.55 -4.94
CA GLY A 45 16.11 -16.17 -5.97
C GLY A 45 17.62 -15.85 -5.92
N GLY A 46 18.14 -15.20 -4.88
CA GLY A 46 19.59 -15.03 -4.70
C GLY A 46 20.28 -13.92 -5.51
N GLY A 47 19.53 -12.92 -6.01
CA GLY A 47 20.09 -11.70 -6.59
C GLY A 47 19.67 -10.46 -5.80
N GLY A 48 20.62 -9.66 -5.32
CA GLY A 48 20.30 -8.39 -4.66
C GLY A 48 19.75 -7.37 -5.66
N VAL A 49 18.61 -6.76 -5.36
CA VAL A 49 18.10 -5.61 -6.16
C VAL A 49 18.82 -4.35 -5.70
N ASP A 50 19.41 -3.61 -6.64
CA ASP A 50 20.04 -2.31 -6.36
C ASP A 50 18.97 -1.26 -6.04
N VAL A 51 18.99 -0.79 -4.78
CA VAL A 51 18.09 0.22 -4.25
C VAL A 51 18.19 1.55 -5.00
N THR A 52 19.37 1.88 -5.50
CA THR A 52 19.64 3.12 -6.23
C THR A 52 18.92 3.13 -7.57
N ILE A 53 19.03 2.02 -8.31
CA ILE A 53 18.32 1.83 -9.59
C ILE A 53 16.81 1.86 -9.36
N THR A 54 16.35 1.18 -8.31
CA THR A 54 14.93 1.15 -7.95
C THR A 54 14.41 2.55 -7.64
N LYS A 55 15.09 3.35 -6.81
CA LYS A 55 14.67 4.73 -6.49
C LYS A 55 14.57 5.60 -7.73
N ALA A 56 15.56 5.55 -8.63
CA ALA A 56 15.58 6.35 -9.86
C ALA A 56 14.34 6.09 -10.73
N GLU A 57 13.87 4.84 -10.82
CA GLU A 57 12.65 4.52 -11.56
C GLU A 57 11.37 5.06 -10.92
N PHE A 58 11.29 5.01 -9.58
CA PHE A 58 10.18 5.60 -8.84
C PHE A 58 10.19 7.13 -8.95
N GLU A 59 11.36 7.76 -9.00
CA GLU A 59 11.50 9.21 -9.18
C GLU A 59 11.03 9.69 -10.56
N LYS A 60 11.23 8.89 -11.63
CA LYS A 60 10.62 9.12 -12.95
C LYS A 60 9.09 9.17 -12.85
N LYS A 61 8.50 8.37 -11.95
CA LYS A 61 7.07 8.35 -11.61
C LYS A 61 6.67 9.42 -10.59
N LYS A 62 7.54 10.41 -10.35
CA LYS A 62 7.32 11.57 -9.46
C LYS A 62 7.22 11.21 -7.97
N TYR A 63 7.84 10.10 -7.56
CA TYR A 63 8.13 9.88 -6.14
C TYR A 63 9.24 10.84 -5.72
N ARG A 64 9.23 11.23 -4.44
CA ARG A 64 10.35 11.91 -3.78
C ARG A 64 10.67 11.15 -2.52
N PHE A 65 11.93 10.74 -2.40
CA PHE A 65 12.41 9.91 -1.30
C PHE A 65 13.11 10.74 -0.24
N HIS A 66 12.93 10.33 1.01
CA HIS A 66 13.79 10.67 2.13
C HIS A 66 14.14 9.34 2.83
N GLY A 67 15.41 8.95 2.78
CA GLY A 67 15.86 7.63 3.25
C GLY A 67 15.08 6.50 2.57
N ASN A 68 14.34 5.72 3.36
CA ASN A 68 13.51 4.60 2.88
C ASN A 68 12.03 4.96 2.68
N SER A 69 11.71 6.22 2.92
CA SER A 69 10.36 6.76 2.90
C SER A 69 10.14 7.55 1.62
N ALA A 70 8.90 7.66 1.18
CA ALA A 70 8.58 8.43 -0.03
C ALA A 70 7.21 9.09 0.03
N VAL A 71 7.09 10.20 -0.70
CA VAL A 71 5.84 10.93 -0.94
C VAL A 71 5.57 11.06 -2.43
N GLN A 72 4.29 11.10 -2.80
CA GLN A 72 3.84 11.39 -4.17
C GLN A 72 2.55 12.21 -4.12
N ILE A 73 2.34 13.09 -5.10
CA ILE A 73 1.04 13.76 -5.27
C ILE A 73 0.07 12.82 -5.96
N CYS A 74 -0.97 12.42 -5.24
CA CYS A 74 -2.08 11.61 -5.74
C CYS A 74 -2.74 12.28 -6.97
N THR A 75 -3.12 11.47 -7.96
CA THR A 75 -3.82 11.94 -9.15
C THR A 75 -5.09 12.72 -8.81
N TRP A 76 -5.84 12.29 -7.79
CA TRP A 76 -7.02 12.99 -7.32
C TRP A 76 -6.72 14.34 -6.68
N SER A 77 -5.63 14.47 -5.92
CA SER A 77 -5.21 15.77 -5.38
C SER A 77 -4.85 16.74 -6.51
N LYS A 78 -4.16 16.26 -7.57
CA LYS A 78 -3.90 17.08 -8.78
C LYS A 78 -5.19 17.50 -9.48
N LYS A 79 -6.19 16.61 -9.51
CA LYS A 79 -7.49 16.88 -10.14
C LYS A 79 -8.27 17.91 -9.34
N ALA A 80 -8.36 17.74 -8.02
CA ALA A 80 -9.02 18.64 -7.09
C ALA A 80 -8.42 20.05 -7.15
N LEU A 81 -7.09 20.16 -7.15
CA LEU A 81 -6.40 21.45 -7.30
C LEU A 81 -6.80 22.20 -8.56
N LYS A 82 -7.13 21.49 -9.65
CA LYS A 82 -7.54 22.06 -10.93
C LYS A 82 -9.06 22.20 -11.08
N GLY A 83 -9.82 22.12 -9.98
CA GLY A 83 -11.28 22.20 -9.98
C GLY A 83 -11.99 20.96 -10.56
N GLY A 84 -11.29 19.84 -10.79
CA GLY A 84 -11.86 18.65 -11.42
C GLY A 84 -12.59 17.68 -10.46
N GLY A 85 -12.94 18.14 -9.27
CA GLY A 85 -13.62 17.36 -8.23
C GLY A 85 -12.69 16.55 -7.33
N GLU A 86 -13.31 15.77 -6.45
CA GLU A 86 -12.70 15.16 -5.26
C GLU A 86 -12.54 13.65 -5.41
N CYS A 87 -11.81 12.99 -4.50
CA CYS A 87 -11.71 11.53 -4.49
C CYS A 87 -12.87 10.90 -3.71
N TYR A 88 -13.13 9.62 -3.98
CA TYR A 88 -14.17 8.85 -3.30
C TYR A 88 -14.07 8.88 -1.76
N LYS A 89 -12.86 9.03 -1.19
CA LYS A 89 -12.68 9.11 0.27
C LYS A 89 -13.25 10.39 0.87
N GLN A 90 -13.27 11.49 0.12
CA GLN A 90 -13.94 12.71 0.55
C GLN A 90 -15.45 12.49 0.57
N LYS A 91 -16.00 11.88 -0.49
CA LYS A 91 -17.41 11.49 -0.57
C LYS A 91 -17.82 10.54 0.58
N PHE A 92 -17.02 9.52 0.86
CA PHE A 92 -17.38 8.49 1.83
C PHE A 92 -17.13 8.92 3.28
N TYR A 93 -16.02 9.63 3.54
CA TYR A 93 -15.51 9.85 4.90
C TYR A 93 -15.20 11.31 5.23
N GLY A 94 -15.36 12.25 4.30
CA GLY A 94 -15.13 13.68 4.53
C GLY A 94 -13.66 14.12 4.57
N VAL A 95 -12.72 13.28 4.13
CA VAL A 95 -11.29 13.67 4.13
C VAL A 95 -10.97 14.64 2.98
N PRO A 96 -10.24 15.76 3.22
CA PRO A 96 -9.98 16.76 2.19
C PRO A 96 -8.97 16.26 1.16
N THR A 97 -9.43 16.08 -0.09
CA THR A 97 -8.65 15.46 -1.18
C THR A 97 -7.39 16.26 -1.53
N HIS A 98 -7.48 17.58 -1.60
CA HIS A 98 -6.35 18.46 -1.97
C HIS A 98 -5.31 18.58 -0.84
N ARG A 99 -5.73 18.41 0.42
CA ARG A 99 -4.86 18.43 1.61
C ARG A 99 -4.42 17.04 2.08
N CYS A 100 -4.63 16.02 1.25
CA CYS A 100 -4.10 14.69 1.47
C CYS A 100 -2.60 14.64 1.18
N MET A 101 -1.84 14.03 2.09
CA MET A 101 -0.47 13.59 1.88
C MET A 101 -0.43 12.08 1.76
N GLN A 102 -0.26 11.58 0.54
CA GLN A 102 -0.02 10.16 0.29
C GLN A 102 1.48 9.88 0.41
N PHE A 103 1.86 9.08 1.39
CA PHE A 103 3.26 8.72 1.61
C PHE A 103 3.40 7.29 2.16
N SER A 104 4.64 6.82 2.28
CA SER A 104 4.99 5.55 2.93
C SER A 104 6.32 5.68 3.68
N PRO A 105 6.44 5.14 4.90
CA PRO A 105 7.70 5.08 5.65
C PRO A 105 8.60 3.90 5.22
N SER A 106 8.10 3.02 4.35
CA SER A 106 8.77 1.78 3.92
C SER A 106 8.57 1.58 2.41
N ALA A 107 8.78 2.64 1.64
CA ALA A 107 8.34 2.75 0.25
C ALA A 107 8.88 1.66 -0.69
N LEU A 108 9.98 1.01 -0.33
CA LEU A 108 10.69 0.00 -1.11
C LEU A 108 10.57 -1.41 -0.55
N PHE A 109 9.81 -1.61 0.53
CA PHE A 109 9.73 -2.89 1.22
C PHE A 109 8.31 -3.44 1.21
N CYS A 110 8.14 -4.68 0.77
CA CYS A 110 6.85 -5.37 0.79
C CYS A 110 7.11 -6.88 0.81
N GLN A 111 6.32 -7.61 1.58
CA GLN A 111 6.39 -9.06 1.63
C GLN A 111 5.63 -9.70 0.45
N ASN A 112 4.64 -9.00 -0.10
CA ASN A 112 3.75 -9.54 -1.13
C ASN A 112 4.21 -9.15 -2.55
N HIS A 113 4.04 -10.09 -3.49
CA HIS A 113 4.33 -9.93 -4.91
C HIS A 113 3.04 -9.97 -5.74
N CYS A 114 2.06 -9.13 -5.38
CA CYS A 114 0.73 -9.22 -5.96
C CYS A 114 0.73 -9.00 -7.48
N ILE A 115 0.03 -9.85 -8.23
CA ILE A 115 -0.06 -9.75 -9.69
C ILE A 115 -0.66 -8.41 -10.16
N TYR A 116 -1.61 -7.89 -9.38
CA TYR A 116 -2.32 -6.64 -9.64
C TYR A 116 -1.57 -5.39 -9.13
N CYS A 117 -0.42 -5.53 -8.49
CA CYS A 117 0.31 -4.39 -7.96
C CYS A 117 0.77 -3.50 -9.13
N TRP A 118 0.37 -2.23 -9.16
CA TRP A 118 0.81 -1.29 -10.19
C TRP A 118 2.27 -0.81 -10.00
N ARG A 119 2.87 -1.16 -8.86
CA ARG A 119 4.27 -0.92 -8.55
C ARG A 119 5.08 -2.14 -8.97
N PRO A 120 6.39 -1.98 -9.22
CA PRO A 120 7.23 -3.12 -9.54
C PRO A 120 7.41 -3.94 -8.27
N ALA A 121 6.52 -4.91 -8.05
CA ALA A 121 6.58 -5.76 -6.88
C ALA A 121 7.86 -6.60 -6.87
N GLU A 122 8.41 -6.88 -8.05
CA GLU A 122 9.68 -7.55 -8.28
C GLU A 122 10.90 -6.81 -7.70
N TYR A 123 10.79 -5.48 -7.52
CA TYR A 123 11.86 -4.66 -6.95
C TYR A 123 11.68 -4.44 -5.44
N LEU A 124 10.56 -4.91 -4.86
CA LEU A 124 10.31 -4.82 -3.44
C LEU A 124 10.77 -6.10 -2.76
N GLY A 125 11.35 -5.96 -1.57
CA GLY A 125 11.78 -7.10 -0.78
C GLY A 125 11.53 -6.91 0.70
N LEU A 126 11.99 -7.87 1.49
CA LEU A 126 12.02 -7.74 2.94
C LEU A 126 13.19 -6.81 3.36
N PRO A 127 13.00 -6.00 4.41
CA PRO A 127 14.08 -5.20 4.96
C PRO A 127 15.14 -6.12 5.57
N HIS A 128 16.42 -5.85 5.25
CA HIS A 128 17.59 -6.47 5.89
C HIS A 128 18.52 -5.37 6.39
N GLU A 129 18.83 -5.36 7.70
CA GLU A 129 19.72 -4.37 8.34
C GLU A 129 19.38 -2.91 7.98
N VAL A 130 18.09 -2.60 7.89
CA VAL A 130 17.62 -1.27 7.49
C VAL A 130 17.68 -0.32 8.67
N GLN A 131 18.43 0.77 8.50
CA GLN A 131 18.31 1.92 9.38
C GLN A 131 17.06 2.72 8.98
N TRP A 132 16.12 2.82 9.91
CA TRP A 132 14.87 3.55 9.73
C TRP A 132 15.03 5.02 10.10
N ASP A 133 14.49 5.91 9.27
CA ASP A 133 14.46 7.35 9.55
C ASP A 133 13.53 7.61 10.74
N ALA A 134 13.89 8.55 11.62
CA ALA A 134 13.05 8.94 12.75
C ALA A 134 11.77 9.66 12.27
N PRO A 135 10.59 9.47 12.92
CA PRO A 135 9.32 9.93 12.37
C PRO A 135 9.24 11.44 12.12
N ALA A 136 9.71 12.25 13.07
CA ALA A 136 9.63 13.71 12.96
C ALA A 136 10.45 14.24 11.77
N GLY A 137 11.72 13.88 11.69
CA GLY A 137 12.60 14.30 10.59
C GLY A 137 12.11 13.78 9.22
N MET A 138 11.64 12.53 9.18
CA MET A 138 11.06 11.94 7.99
C MET A 138 9.83 12.70 7.51
N VAL A 139 8.85 12.94 8.38
CA VAL A 139 7.60 13.62 8.01
C VAL A 139 7.88 15.04 7.51
N GLU A 140 8.72 15.81 8.20
CA GLU A 140 9.03 17.18 7.79
C GLU A 140 9.77 17.23 6.44
N ALA A 141 10.71 16.31 6.21
CA ALA A 141 11.35 16.17 4.91
C ALA A 141 10.34 15.82 3.80
N LEU A 142 9.43 14.89 4.05
CA LEU A 142 8.41 14.49 3.10
C LEU A 142 7.35 15.59 2.86
N VAL A 143 7.01 16.41 3.86
CA VAL A 143 6.16 17.61 3.68
C VAL A 143 6.87 18.61 2.77
N SER A 144 8.16 18.88 3.01
CA SER A 144 8.96 19.75 2.12
C SER A 144 9.01 19.22 0.68
N HIS A 145 9.23 17.92 0.49
CA HIS A 145 9.16 17.30 -0.83
C HIS A 145 7.78 17.43 -1.47
N ARG A 146 6.71 17.30 -0.68
CA ARG A 146 5.34 17.47 -1.15
C ARG A 146 5.10 18.89 -1.64
N VAL A 147 5.55 19.91 -0.89
CA VAL A 147 5.48 21.33 -1.29
C VAL A 147 6.21 21.55 -2.62
N LYS A 148 7.44 21.04 -2.76
CA LYS A 148 8.20 21.12 -4.03
C LYS A 148 7.47 20.48 -5.21
N LEU A 149 6.78 19.36 -4.99
CA LEU A 149 5.98 18.71 -6.04
C LEU A 149 4.74 19.52 -6.43
N LEU A 150 4.29 20.45 -5.58
CA LEU A 150 3.14 21.31 -5.80
C LEU A 150 3.49 22.68 -6.37
N GLU A 151 4.75 23.14 -6.29
CA GLU A 151 5.17 24.50 -6.72
C GLU A 151 4.64 24.91 -8.11
N GLY A 152 4.65 23.99 -9.08
CA GLY A 152 4.15 24.25 -10.43
C GLY A 152 2.65 24.54 -10.53
N PHE A 153 1.86 24.27 -9.49
CA PHE A 153 0.43 24.63 -9.44
C PHE A 153 0.21 26.10 -9.07
N GLY A 154 1.15 26.77 -8.40
CA GLY A 154 0.98 28.16 -7.98
C GLY A 154 0.85 29.15 -9.15
N GLY A 155 1.49 28.85 -10.28
CA GLY A 155 1.36 29.63 -11.53
C GLY A 155 0.34 29.06 -12.52
N ASN A 156 -0.40 28.01 -12.16
CA ASN A 156 -1.33 27.36 -13.07
C ASN A 156 -2.69 28.07 -13.06
N PRO A 157 -3.18 28.64 -14.17
CA PRO A 157 -4.44 29.37 -14.21
C PRO A 157 -5.67 28.49 -13.93
N LYS A 158 -5.54 27.17 -14.05
CA LYS A 158 -6.61 26.22 -13.69
C LYS A 158 -6.59 25.87 -12.21
N ALA A 159 -5.54 26.21 -11.47
CA ALA A 159 -5.46 25.94 -10.06
C ALA A 159 -6.11 27.07 -9.25
N GLY A 160 -7.05 26.73 -8.38
CA GLY A 160 -7.67 27.71 -7.48
C GLY A 160 -6.63 28.26 -6.49
N PRO A 161 -6.41 29.58 -6.38
CA PRO A 161 -5.39 30.14 -5.50
C PRO A 161 -5.56 29.75 -4.03
N GLU A 162 -6.79 29.76 -3.51
CA GLU A 162 -7.13 29.33 -2.14
C GLU A 162 -6.83 27.83 -1.94
N LEU A 163 -7.32 26.97 -2.84
CA LEU A 163 -7.08 25.52 -2.79
C LEU A 163 -5.60 25.18 -2.85
N TYR A 164 -4.83 25.89 -3.66
CA TYR A 164 -3.38 25.73 -3.73
C TYR A 164 -2.73 26.10 -2.39
N ARG A 165 -3.06 27.26 -1.81
CA ARG A 165 -2.55 27.71 -0.51
C ARG A 165 -2.86 26.69 0.60
N GLU A 166 -4.09 26.20 0.67
CA GLU A 166 -4.47 25.15 1.62
C GLU A 166 -3.73 23.83 1.39
N ALA A 167 -3.53 23.46 0.12
CA ALA A 167 -2.87 22.21 -0.24
C ALA A 167 -1.40 22.18 0.16
N LEU A 168 -0.73 23.31 0.38
CA LEU A 168 0.66 23.34 0.85
C LEU A 168 0.80 22.75 2.27
N GLU A 169 -0.25 22.86 3.10
CA GLU A 169 -0.30 22.33 4.47
C GLU A 169 -1.20 21.07 4.51
N PRO A 170 -0.63 19.85 4.46
CA PRO A 170 -1.43 18.64 4.54
C PRO A 170 -2.03 18.44 5.93
N VAL A 171 -3.28 18.02 5.97
CA VAL A 171 -4.00 17.70 7.22
C VAL A 171 -4.46 16.25 7.28
N HIS A 172 -4.57 15.60 6.12
CA HIS A 172 -4.90 14.19 6.02
C HIS A 172 -3.66 13.38 5.61
N PHE A 173 -3.22 12.46 6.45
CA PHE A 173 -2.02 11.65 6.22
C PHE A 173 -2.42 10.23 5.83
N ALA A 174 -2.19 9.88 4.57
CA ALA A 174 -2.51 8.57 4.02
C ALA A 174 -1.24 7.73 3.85
N ILE A 175 -0.93 6.92 4.89
CA ILE A 175 0.17 5.95 4.91
C ILE A 175 -0.22 4.75 4.03
N SER A 176 -0.07 4.95 2.72
CA SER A 176 -0.65 4.09 1.68
C SER A 176 -0.06 4.32 0.29
N LEU A 177 1.14 4.90 0.21
CA LEU A 177 1.87 5.02 -1.05
C LEU A 177 2.34 3.62 -1.47
N SER A 178 3.63 3.32 -1.43
CA SER A 178 4.23 2.05 -1.84
C SER A 178 4.71 1.23 -0.66
N GLY A 179 5.04 -0.03 -0.90
CA GLY A 179 5.50 -0.93 0.15
C GLY A 179 4.42 -1.29 1.18
N GLU A 180 4.85 -1.95 2.25
CA GLU A 180 4.02 -2.32 3.39
C GLU A 180 4.41 -1.47 4.61
N PRO A 181 3.56 -0.53 5.05
CA PRO A 181 3.90 0.37 6.16
C PRO A 181 4.14 -0.34 7.49
N THR A 182 3.56 -1.52 7.73
CA THR A 182 3.79 -2.25 8.98
C THR A 182 5.19 -2.86 9.10
N LEU A 183 6.02 -2.80 8.05
CA LEU A 183 7.45 -3.14 8.12
C LEU A 183 8.29 -2.04 8.78
N TYR A 184 7.79 -0.81 8.86
CA TYR A 184 8.50 0.29 9.52
C TYR A 184 8.44 0.11 11.05
N SER A 185 9.59 -0.08 11.68
CA SER A 185 9.67 -0.47 13.09
C SER A 185 9.16 0.59 14.07
N GLN A 186 9.15 1.86 13.67
CA GLN A 186 8.71 3.00 14.48
C GLN A 186 7.30 3.48 14.08
N LEU A 187 6.47 2.61 13.50
CA LEU A 187 5.11 2.96 13.05
C LEU A 187 4.23 3.52 14.18
N PRO A 188 4.23 2.99 15.43
CA PRO A 188 3.48 3.59 16.54
C PRO A 188 3.92 5.03 16.84
N GLU A 189 5.22 5.28 16.87
CA GLU A 189 5.80 6.60 17.11
C GLU A 189 5.43 7.58 15.97
N LEU A 190 5.41 7.11 14.72
CA LEU A 190 4.96 7.88 13.57
C LEU A 190 3.48 8.28 13.66
N VAL A 191 2.59 7.35 14.02
CA VAL A 191 1.17 7.68 14.18
C VAL A 191 0.98 8.67 15.33
N THR A 192 1.65 8.47 16.45
CA THR A 192 1.60 9.40 17.59
C THR A 192 2.09 10.78 17.20
N TYR A 193 3.21 10.88 16.48
CA TYR A 193 3.74 12.14 15.98
C TYR A 193 2.74 12.85 15.07
N LEU A 194 2.21 12.16 14.06
CA LEU A 194 1.23 12.73 13.13
C LEU A 194 -0.03 13.22 13.83
N ARG A 195 -0.56 12.45 14.79
CA ARG A 195 -1.75 12.83 15.57
C ARG A 195 -1.52 14.07 16.45
N LYS A 196 -0.28 14.33 16.87
CA LYS A 196 0.09 15.52 17.66
C LYS A 196 0.48 16.72 16.79
N ARG A 197 0.77 16.50 15.50
CA ARG A 197 1.11 17.58 14.57
C ARG A 197 -0.08 18.55 14.45
N PRO A 198 0.14 19.89 14.48
CA PRO A 198 -0.93 20.87 14.34
C PRO A 198 -1.76 20.66 13.09
N LYS A 199 -3.07 20.94 13.20
CA LYS A 199 -4.07 20.84 12.12
C LYS A 199 -4.26 19.43 11.54
N THR A 200 -3.65 18.38 12.08
CA THR A 200 -3.90 17.02 11.62
C THR A 200 -5.38 16.67 11.78
N PHE A 201 -6.04 16.49 10.64
CA PHE A 201 -7.44 16.10 10.54
C PHE A 201 -7.60 14.58 10.70
N SER A 202 -6.77 13.78 10.04
CA SER A 202 -6.80 12.32 10.18
C SER A 202 -5.54 11.62 9.68
N VAL A 203 -5.31 10.42 10.24
CA VAL A 203 -4.23 9.51 9.84
C VAL A 203 -4.85 8.19 9.38
N PHE A 204 -4.60 7.78 8.14
CA PHE A 204 -5.02 6.49 7.58
C PHE A 204 -3.82 5.59 7.37
N ILE A 205 -3.94 4.31 7.74
CA ILE A 205 -2.97 3.26 7.41
C ILE A 205 -3.66 2.26 6.49
N VAL A 206 -2.98 1.87 5.41
CA VAL A 206 -3.38 0.75 4.55
C VAL A 206 -2.31 -0.32 4.63
N THR A 207 -2.67 -1.49 5.17
CA THR A 207 -1.76 -2.64 5.32
C THR A 207 -2.25 -3.86 4.56
N ASN A 208 -1.31 -4.69 4.12
CA ASN A 208 -1.54 -6.02 3.55
C ASN A 208 -1.73 -7.12 4.61
N GLY A 209 -1.63 -6.79 5.90
CA GLY A 209 -1.90 -7.71 7.00
C GLY A 209 -0.81 -8.75 7.27
N GLN A 210 0.38 -8.63 6.69
CA GLN A 210 1.47 -9.59 6.90
C GLN A 210 2.24 -9.40 8.22
N GLU A 211 2.10 -8.25 8.89
CA GLU A 211 2.69 -7.99 10.23
C GLU A 211 1.60 -7.82 11.32
N PRO A 212 0.89 -8.89 11.71
CA PRO A 212 -0.13 -8.80 12.76
C PRO A 212 0.44 -8.33 14.10
N ASP A 213 1.72 -8.56 14.39
CA ASP A 213 2.33 -8.11 15.64
C ASP A 213 2.54 -6.60 15.67
N MET A 214 2.83 -5.96 14.53
CA MET A 214 2.86 -4.51 14.45
C MET A 214 1.48 -3.89 14.70
N LEU A 215 0.41 -4.55 14.23
CA LEU A 215 -0.96 -4.12 14.53
C LEU A 215 -1.26 -4.18 16.04
N LYS A 216 -0.84 -5.25 16.72
CA LYS A 216 -0.95 -5.36 18.18
C LYS A 216 -0.11 -4.29 18.90
N GLN A 217 1.10 -3.99 18.40
CA GLN A 217 1.94 -2.93 18.96
C GLN A 217 1.30 -1.54 18.83
N LEU A 218 0.67 -1.23 17.68
CA LEU A 218 -0.08 0.01 17.50
C LEU A 218 -1.18 0.16 18.56
N GLN A 219 -1.92 -0.92 18.85
CA GLN A 219 -2.93 -0.91 19.91
C GLN A 219 -2.31 -0.76 21.30
N ALA A 220 -1.29 -1.57 21.62
CA ALA A 220 -0.65 -1.59 22.94
C ALA A 220 0.01 -0.25 23.30
N LYS A 221 0.57 0.46 22.31
CA LYS A 221 1.16 1.79 22.47
C LYS A 221 0.15 2.94 22.31
N HIS A 222 -1.16 2.66 22.31
CA HIS A 222 -2.23 3.67 22.12
C HIS A 222 -2.04 4.56 20.88
N SER A 223 -1.44 4.00 19.83
CA SER A 223 -1.01 4.69 18.62
C SER A 223 -1.84 4.28 17.40
N LEU A 224 -3.12 3.95 17.60
CA LEU A 224 -4.00 3.57 16.50
C LEU A 224 -4.26 4.76 15.55
N PRO A 225 -4.36 4.52 14.23
CA PRO A 225 -4.70 5.56 13.26
C PRO A 225 -6.15 6.01 13.44
N THR A 226 -6.53 7.12 12.80
CA THR A 226 -7.95 7.53 12.70
C THR A 226 -8.77 6.46 11.97
N GLN A 227 -8.20 5.83 10.94
CA GLN A 227 -8.82 4.72 10.22
C GLN A 227 -7.78 3.71 9.76
N LEU A 228 -8.00 2.43 10.10
CA LEU A 228 -7.17 1.31 9.69
C LEU A 228 -7.82 0.55 8.53
N TYR A 229 -7.11 0.43 7.43
CA TYR A 229 -7.50 -0.38 6.28
C TYR A 229 -6.70 -1.67 6.26
N LEU A 230 -7.40 -2.79 6.15
CA LEU A 230 -6.82 -4.08 5.77
C LEU A 230 -7.15 -4.34 4.30
N SER A 231 -6.13 -4.53 3.46
CA SER A 231 -6.30 -4.84 2.05
C SER A 231 -6.39 -6.35 1.83
N LEU A 232 -7.49 -6.81 1.23
CA LEU A 232 -7.73 -8.22 0.92
C LEU A 232 -7.99 -8.37 -0.58
N SER A 233 -7.52 -9.46 -1.19
CA SER A 233 -7.66 -9.69 -2.64
C SER A 233 -7.80 -11.17 -2.99
N ALA A 234 -8.05 -12.02 -2.00
CA ALA A 234 -8.36 -13.43 -2.19
C ALA A 234 -9.21 -13.95 -1.04
N HIS A 235 -10.07 -14.94 -1.33
CA HIS A 235 -11.01 -15.53 -0.37
C HIS A 235 -10.58 -16.93 0.11
N THR A 236 -9.61 -17.56 -0.54
CA THR A 236 -9.00 -18.84 -0.13
C THR A 236 -7.49 -18.76 -0.06
N LYS A 237 -6.85 -19.74 0.62
CA LYS A 237 -5.38 -19.85 0.70
C LYS A 237 -4.76 -20.02 -0.69
N GLU A 238 -5.40 -20.79 -1.54
CA GLU A 238 -4.98 -21.10 -2.91
C GLU A 238 -5.05 -19.85 -3.78
N ALA A 239 -6.16 -19.12 -3.73
CA ALA A 239 -6.30 -17.83 -4.42
C ALA A 239 -5.31 -16.80 -3.87
N TYR A 240 -5.06 -16.78 -2.56
CA TYR A 240 -4.09 -15.87 -1.94
C TYR A 240 -2.68 -16.12 -2.46
N ARG A 241 -2.27 -17.39 -2.57
CA ARG A 241 -0.99 -17.75 -3.17
C ARG A 241 -0.87 -17.30 -4.62
N LYS A 242 -1.92 -17.47 -5.43
CA LYS A 242 -1.93 -17.11 -6.85
C LYS A 242 -1.95 -15.60 -7.10
N ILE A 243 -2.78 -14.87 -6.35
CA ILE A 243 -3.06 -13.45 -6.61
C ILE A 243 -2.09 -12.54 -5.85
N VAL A 244 -1.85 -12.85 -4.58
CA VAL A 244 -1.03 -12.02 -3.68
C VAL A 244 0.43 -12.45 -3.70
N ASN A 245 0.69 -13.75 -3.90
CA ASN A 245 2.03 -14.34 -3.91
C ASN A 245 2.88 -13.85 -2.72
N PRO A 246 2.49 -14.22 -1.48
CA PRO A 246 3.17 -13.75 -0.28
C PRO A 246 4.58 -14.34 -0.19
N GLY A 247 5.55 -13.52 0.20
CA GLY A 247 6.92 -13.95 0.46
C GLY A 247 7.06 -14.82 1.71
N TYR A 248 6.11 -14.72 2.64
CA TYR A 248 6.05 -15.60 3.82
C TYR A 248 5.28 -16.90 3.53
N ALA A 249 5.88 -18.03 3.90
CA ALA A 249 5.26 -19.34 3.79
C ALA A 249 3.94 -19.45 4.59
N ASP A 250 3.82 -18.72 5.69
CA ASP A 250 2.63 -18.64 6.54
C ASP A 250 1.74 -17.41 6.24
N GLY A 251 1.88 -16.79 5.07
CA GLY A 251 1.23 -15.52 4.73
C GLY A 251 -0.30 -15.53 4.85
N TRP A 252 -0.96 -16.66 4.56
CA TRP A 252 -2.41 -16.82 4.79
C TRP A 252 -2.76 -16.84 6.28
N LYS A 253 -1.98 -17.54 7.11
CA LYS A 253 -2.19 -17.57 8.57
C LYS A 253 -2.04 -16.16 9.17
N ARG A 254 -1.07 -15.38 8.70
CA ARG A 254 -0.87 -13.97 9.07
C ARG A 254 -2.06 -13.10 8.67
N MET A 255 -2.57 -13.27 7.45
CA MET A 255 -3.79 -12.59 6.99
C MET A 255 -4.99 -12.91 7.91
N MET A 256 -5.20 -14.18 8.26
CA MET A 256 -6.29 -14.58 9.16
C MET A 256 -6.13 -13.95 10.57
N ALA A 257 -4.91 -13.88 11.09
CA ALA A 257 -4.64 -13.19 12.36
C ALA A 257 -4.94 -11.68 12.28
N SER A 258 -4.60 -11.03 11.17
CA SER A 258 -4.90 -9.61 10.92
C SER A 258 -6.40 -9.35 10.76
N LEU A 259 -7.13 -10.24 10.08
CA LEU A 259 -8.61 -10.18 10.00
C LEU A 259 -9.22 -10.29 11.40
N HIS A 260 -8.75 -11.24 12.21
CA HIS A 260 -9.22 -11.38 13.60
C HIS A 260 -8.91 -10.14 14.45
N PHE A 261 -7.73 -9.54 14.30
CA PHE A 261 -7.40 -8.29 14.97
C PHE A 261 -8.35 -7.15 14.57
N LEU A 262 -8.64 -7.02 13.27
CA LEU A 262 -9.53 -5.98 12.72
C LEU A 262 -10.94 -6.03 13.37
N SER A 263 -11.42 -7.23 13.72
CA SER A 263 -12.74 -7.46 14.32
C SER A 263 -12.93 -6.84 15.70
N LYS A 264 -11.85 -6.53 16.41
CA LYS A 264 -11.87 -6.08 17.82
C LYS A 264 -11.16 -4.76 18.07
N VAL A 265 -10.27 -4.34 17.18
CA VAL A 265 -9.45 -3.14 17.43
C VAL A 265 -10.31 -1.88 17.66
N PRO A 266 -10.04 -1.08 18.71
CA PRO A 266 -10.85 0.08 19.06
C PRO A 266 -10.48 1.32 18.22
N THR A 267 -10.48 1.15 16.90
CA THR A 267 -10.40 2.25 15.94
C THR A 267 -11.35 1.98 14.78
N ARG A 268 -11.58 3.00 13.95
CA ARG A 268 -12.36 2.90 12.73
C ARG A 268 -11.67 1.94 11.75
N THR A 269 -12.39 0.97 11.21
CA THR A 269 -11.81 -0.11 10.40
C THR A 269 -12.49 -0.26 9.05
N VAL A 270 -11.69 -0.50 8.02
CA VAL A 270 -12.15 -0.80 6.67
C VAL A 270 -11.49 -2.08 6.18
N LEU A 271 -12.29 -3.02 5.70
CA LEU A 271 -11.80 -4.12 4.87
C LEU A 271 -11.93 -3.71 3.41
N ARG A 272 -10.81 -3.49 2.72
CA ARG A 272 -10.83 -3.12 1.30
C ARG A 272 -10.53 -4.34 0.44
N ILE A 273 -11.53 -4.76 -0.32
CA ILE A 273 -11.47 -5.87 -1.25
C ILE A 273 -11.18 -5.31 -2.65
N THR A 274 -10.06 -5.73 -3.24
CA THR A 274 -9.74 -5.40 -4.64
C THR A 274 -10.28 -6.49 -5.55
N LEU A 275 -11.28 -6.16 -6.35
CA LEU A 275 -11.97 -7.06 -7.26
C LEU A 275 -11.29 -7.11 -8.62
N ILE A 276 -11.06 -8.32 -9.12
CA ILE A 276 -10.35 -8.61 -10.35
C ILE A 276 -11.19 -9.60 -11.15
N LYS A 277 -11.68 -9.15 -12.31
CA LYS A 277 -12.57 -9.94 -13.16
C LYS A 277 -11.85 -11.18 -13.66
N GLY A 278 -12.53 -12.33 -13.54
CA GLY A 278 -12.00 -13.64 -13.92
C GLY A 278 -10.95 -14.21 -12.94
N MET A 279 -10.79 -13.64 -11.74
CA MET A 279 -9.80 -14.12 -10.77
C MET A 279 -10.32 -14.28 -9.35
N ASN A 280 -11.06 -13.31 -8.81
CA ASN A 280 -11.50 -13.36 -7.41
C ASN A 280 -12.93 -12.84 -7.17
N MET A 281 -13.69 -12.66 -8.25
CA MET A 281 -15.10 -12.30 -8.25
C MET A 281 -15.96 -13.56 -8.37
N ASP A 282 -15.69 -14.51 -7.48
CA ASP A 282 -16.32 -15.82 -7.37
C ASP A 282 -16.54 -16.14 -5.89
N LEU A 283 -17.32 -17.19 -5.63
CA LEU A 283 -17.55 -17.73 -4.28
C LEU A 283 -17.98 -16.65 -3.26
N PRO A 284 -19.10 -15.94 -3.49
CA PRO A 284 -19.53 -14.83 -2.63
C PRO A 284 -19.74 -15.23 -1.16
N LYS A 285 -20.12 -16.49 -0.90
CA LYS A 285 -20.24 -17.05 0.45
C LYS A 285 -18.90 -17.08 1.22
N ASP A 286 -17.79 -17.36 0.55
CA ASP A 286 -16.47 -17.41 1.18
C ASP A 286 -15.98 -15.99 1.52
N TRP A 287 -16.23 -15.03 0.63
CA TRP A 287 -16.01 -13.61 0.91
C TRP A 287 -16.84 -13.13 2.11
N ALA A 288 -18.12 -13.51 2.18
CA ALA A 288 -18.97 -13.19 3.32
C ALA A 288 -18.41 -13.78 4.62
N GLY A 289 -17.89 -15.01 4.60
CA GLY A 289 -17.21 -15.62 5.76
C GLY A 289 -16.02 -14.80 6.27
N LEU A 290 -15.19 -14.26 5.37
CA LEU A 290 -14.05 -13.42 5.74
C LEU A 290 -14.48 -12.03 6.25
N ILE A 291 -15.52 -11.44 5.64
CA ILE A 291 -16.10 -10.17 6.10
C ILE A 291 -16.69 -10.34 7.51
N TRP A 292 -17.42 -11.44 7.74
CA TRP A 292 -17.99 -11.78 9.04
C TRP A 292 -16.89 -11.95 10.10
N LEU A 293 -15.83 -12.70 9.79
CA LEU A 293 -14.67 -12.87 10.67
C LEU A 293 -14.01 -11.52 11.01
N ALA A 294 -13.83 -10.66 10.01
CA ALA A 294 -13.15 -9.39 10.15
C ALA A 294 -14.02 -8.31 10.84
N ASN A 295 -15.34 -8.47 10.81
CA ASN A 295 -16.36 -7.57 11.37
C ASN A 295 -15.97 -6.06 11.30
N PRO A 296 -15.54 -5.54 10.12
CA PRO A 296 -15.09 -4.15 10.01
C PRO A 296 -16.26 -3.19 10.11
N HIS A 297 -15.99 -1.90 10.30
CA HIS A 297 -17.04 -0.87 10.22
C HIS A 297 -17.51 -0.63 8.78
N PHE A 298 -16.60 -0.74 7.81
CA PHE A 298 -16.89 -0.61 6.38
C PHE A 298 -16.22 -1.71 5.56
N VAL A 299 -16.86 -2.08 4.45
CA VAL A 299 -16.27 -2.93 3.43
C VAL A 299 -16.24 -2.15 2.12
N GLU A 300 -15.06 -1.96 1.54
CA GLU A 300 -14.89 -1.32 0.23
C GLU A 300 -14.64 -2.39 -0.83
N PHE A 301 -15.58 -2.58 -1.75
CA PHE A 301 -15.39 -3.40 -2.95
C PHE A 301 -14.94 -2.50 -4.08
N LYS A 302 -13.68 -2.63 -4.49
CA LYS A 302 -13.06 -1.73 -5.45
C LYS A 302 -12.54 -2.49 -6.65
N ALA A 303 -12.91 -2.07 -7.85
CA ALA A 303 -12.33 -2.59 -9.08
C ALA A 303 -10.81 -2.39 -9.11
N TYR A 304 -10.09 -3.42 -9.54
CA TYR A 304 -8.72 -3.32 -10.00
C TYR A 304 -8.60 -2.27 -11.12
N THR A 305 -7.43 -1.64 -11.27
CA THR A 305 -7.17 -0.66 -12.33
C THR A 305 -5.91 -1.04 -13.10
N PHE A 306 -6.01 -1.11 -14.43
CA PHE A 306 -4.94 -1.52 -15.35
C PHE A 306 -3.88 -0.43 -15.57
N ILE A 307 -3.01 -0.23 -14.57
CA ILE A 307 -1.98 0.83 -14.57
C ILE A 307 -0.62 0.35 -14.07
N GLY A 308 0.43 1.08 -14.44
CA GLY A 308 1.79 0.82 -13.97
C GLY A 308 2.29 -0.57 -14.37
N HIS A 309 3.08 -1.19 -13.49
CA HIS A 309 3.70 -2.50 -13.75
C HIS A 309 2.71 -3.67 -13.76
N SER A 310 1.50 -3.49 -13.21
CA SER A 310 0.46 -4.53 -13.32
C SER A 310 0.13 -4.85 -14.79
N ARG A 311 0.39 -3.91 -15.70
CA ARG A 311 0.20 -4.09 -17.15
C ARG A 311 1.12 -5.14 -17.79
N GLN A 312 2.17 -5.56 -17.09
CA GLN A 312 3.06 -6.64 -17.53
C GLN A 312 2.56 -8.02 -17.09
N ARG A 313 1.60 -8.08 -16.16
CA ARG A 313 1.12 -9.31 -15.52
C ARG A 313 -0.38 -9.56 -15.71
N MET A 314 -1.13 -8.51 -16.00
CA MET A 314 -2.59 -8.49 -16.09
C MET A 314 -3.03 -8.05 -17.49
N GLN A 315 -4.33 -8.12 -17.74
CA GLN A 315 -4.98 -7.60 -18.94
C GLN A 315 -6.06 -6.58 -18.56
N ASP A 316 -6.45 -5.74 -19.51
CA ASP A 316 -7.53 -4.76 -19.35
C ASP A 316 -8.89 -5.43 -19.09
N ILE A 317 -9.13 -6.60 -19.69
CA ILE A 317 -10.32 -7.42 -19.44
C ILE A 317 -10.47 -7.86 -17.98
N ASN A 318 -9.39 -7.80 -17.18
CA ASN A 318 -9.45 -8.08 -15.74
C ASN A 318 -9.99 -6.91 -14.92
N VAL A 319 -10.28 -5.75 -15.54
CA VAL A 319 -10.84 -4.58 -14.88
C VAL A 319 -12.37 -4.68 -14.85
N PRO A 320 -13.01 -4.84 -13.68
CA PRO A 320 -14.46 -4.82 -13.59
C PRO A 320 -15.06 -3.45 -13.92
N THR A 321 -16.28 -3.47 -14.44
CA THR A 321 -17.18 -2.31 -14.51
C THR A 321 -17.76 -1.99 -13.12
N LEU A 322 -18.39 -0.82 -12.96
CA LEU A 322 -19.07 -0.49 -11.70
C LEU A 322 -20.25 -1.44 -11.45
N ASP A 323 -21.00 -1.79 -12.49
CA ASP A 323 -22.17 -2.67 -12.38
C ASP A 323 -21.74 -4.07 -11.89
N GLU A 324 -20.68 -4.64 -12.45
CA GLU A 324 -20.13 -5.91 -11.98
C GLU A 324 -19.63 -5.84 -10.52
N VAL A 325 -19.09 -4.68 -10.08
CA VAL A 325 -18.71 -4.47 -8.68
C VAL A 325 -19.96 -4.43 -7.79
N ARG A 326 -21.03 -3.77 -8.24
CA ARG A 326 -22.29 -3.64 -7.51
C ARG A 326 -23.00 -4.98 -7.36
N ASP A 327 -23.10 -5.73 -8.45
CA ASP A 327 -23.73 -7.05 -8.48
C ASP A 327 -23.00 -8.00 -7.55
N PHE A 328 -21.66 -8.07 -7.64
CA PHE A 328 -20.86 -8.91 -6.76
C PHE A 328 -20.94 -8.50 -5.29
N ALA A 329 -20.91 -7.20 -4.98
CA ALA A 329 -21.09 -6.72 -3.61
C ALA A 329 -22.47 -7.10 -3.05
N SER A 330 -23.52 -7.05 -3.88
CA SER A 330 -24.88 -7.46 -3.51
C SER A 330 -24.99 -8.97 -3.26
N GLU A 331 -24.35 -9.81 -4.10
CA GLU A 331 -24.30 -11.26 -3.88
C GLU A 331 -23.62 -11.62 -2.55
N VAL A 332 -22.49 -10.97 -2.24
CA VAL A 332 -21.80 -11.15 -0.96
C VAL A 332 -22.67 -10.69 0.21
N ALA A 333 -23.35 -9.55 0.09
CA ALA A 333 -24.25 -9.01 1.11
C ALA A 333 -25.40 -9.98 1.44
N GLY A 334 -25.95 -10.69 0.44
CA GLY A 334 -26.99 -11.71 0.64
C GLY A 334 -26.59 -12.85 1.58
N HIS A 335 -25.29 -13.06 1.81
CA HIS A 335 -24.75 -14.05 2.75
C HIS A 335 -24.39 -13.49 4.14
N LEU A 336 -24.61 -12.19 4.39
CA LEU A 336 -24.19 -11.51 5.63
C LEU A 336 -25.34 -11.27 6.63
N HIS A 337 -26.52 -11.86 6.42
CA HIS A 337 -27.66 -11.83 7.37
C HIS A 337 -27.95 -10.43 7.94
N ASP A 338 -28.07 -9.42 7.06
CA ASP A 338 -28.34 -8.01 7.39
C ASP A 338 -27.30 -7.32 8.29
N GLN A 339 -26.11 -7.92 8.47
CA GLN A 339 -24.99 -7.29 9.22
C GLN A 339 -24.36 -6.12 8.46
N PHE A 340 -24.50 -6.10 7.13
CA PHE A 340 -23.96 -5.05 6.28
C PHE A 340 -25.01 -4.60 5.28
N GLU A 341 -25.01 -3.30 5.00
CA GLU A 341 -25.84 -2.70 3.97
C GLU A 341 -25.01 -1.77 3.09
N THR A 342 -25.41 -1.63 1.83
CA THR A 342 -24.79 -0.68 0.90
C THR A 342 -24.95 0.74 1.42
N MET A 343 -23.82 1.46 1.56
CA MET A 343 -23.79 2.83 2.04
C MET A 343 -23.72 3.85 0.90
N ASP A 344 -22.85 3.61 -0.08
CA ASP A 344 -22.63 4.52 -1.22
C ASP A 344 -21.77 3.85 -2.31
N GLU A 345 -21.57 4.53 -3.43
CA GLU A 345 -20.68 4.13 -4.52
C GLU A 345 -19.97 5.33 -5.16
N ASP A 346 -18.87 5.11 -5.89
CA ASP A 346 -18.23 6.15 -6.70
C ASP A 346 -17.88 5.59 -8.08
N GLY A 347 -18.56 6.09 -9.11
CA GLY A 347 -18.40 5.62 -10.48
C GLY A 347 -16.99 5.83 -11.05
N PRO A 348 -16.39 7.04 -10.93
CA PRO A 348 -15.03 7.28 -11.40
C PRO A 348 -13.98 6.35 -10.78
N SER A 349 -14.14 5.95 -9.52
CA SER A 349 -13.25 5.03 -8.82
C SER A 349 -13.70 3.56 -8.86
N ARG A 350 -14.85 3.26 -9.48
CA ARG A 350 -15.49 1.94 -9.58
C ARG A 350 -15.46 1.19 -8.25
N ILE A 351 -16.11 1.78 -7.26
CA ILE A 351 -16.10 1.31 -5.88
C ILE A 351 -17.50 1.37 -5.28
N VAL A 352 -17.87 0.32 -4.57
CA VAL A 352 -19.05 0.26 -3.71
C VAL A 352 -18.57 0.14 -2.27
N VAL A 353 -19.19 0.85 -1.35
CA VAL A 353 -18.91 0.75 0.08
C VAL A 353 -20.14 0.27 0.83
N MET A 354 -19.97 -0.75 1.66
CA MET A 354 -20.98 -1.19 2.63
C MET A 354 -20.60 -0.70 4.02
N ARG A 355 -21.60 -0.47 4.86
CA ARG A 355 -21.43 -0.17 6.29
C ARG A 355 -21.99 -1.29 7.15
N ASN A 356 -21.36 -1.51 8.29
CA ASN A 356 -21.80 -2.49 9.29
C ASN A 356 -22.96 -1.91 10.12
N THR A 357 -24.06 -2.63 10.19
CA THR A 357 -25.28 -2.23 10.92
C THR A 357 -25.22 -2.58 12.41
N ARG A 358 -24.31 -3.50 12.81
CA ARG A 358 -24.16 -3.99 14.19
C ARG A 358 -22.96 -3.39 14.93
N ARG A 359 -21.87 -3.12 14.22
CA ARG A 359 -20.66 -2.44 14.73
C ARG A 359 -20.52 -1.10 14.02
N THR A 360 -21.23 -0.10 14.54
CA THR A 360 -21.41 1.20 13.88
C THR A 360 -20.36 2.22 14.28
N THR A 361 -20.17 3.23 13.43
CA THR A 361 -19.33 4.41 13.65
C THR A 361 -19.80 5.51 12.68
N GLU A 362 -19.59 6.77 13.05
CA GLU A 362 -19.99 7.95 12.25
C GLU A 362 -19.45 7.89 10.83
N ARG A 363 -20.29 8.00 9.79
CA ARG A 363 -19.82 7.93 8.39
C ARG A 363 -18.71 8.95 8.11
N LEU A 364 -18.91 10.21 8.49
CA LEU A 364 -17.98 11.29 8.25
C LEU A 364 -17.02 11.46 9.43
N ILE A 365 -15.74 11.61 9.14
CA ILE A 365 -14.73 11.86 10.16
C ILE A 365 -14.90 13.30 10.65
N LYS A 366 -15.07 13.45 11.97
CA LYS A 366 -15.05 14.74 12.65
C LYS A 366 -13.63 14.97 13.14
N GLY A 367 -12.88 15.81 12.43
CA GLY A 367 -11.61 16.36 12.90
C GLY A 367 -11.79 17.81 13.38
N PRO A 368 -10.75 18.43 13.95
CA PRO A 368 -10.73 19.90 14.06
C PRO A 368 -11.03 20.49 12.67
N ASP A 369 -11.88 21.51 12.61
CA ASP A 369 -12.28 22.14 11.35
C ASP A 369 -11.02 22.54 10.57
N PRO A 370 -10.74 21.92 9.42
CA PRO A 370 -9.51 22.18 8.68
C PRO A 370 -9.46 23.61 8.12
N THR A 371 -10.59 24.32 8.10
CA THR A 371 -10.73 25.71 7.64
C THR A 371 -10.63 26.73 8.77
N GLN A 372 -10.76 26.32 10.03
CA GLN A 372 -10.54 27.21 11.18
C GLN A 372 -9.05 27.34 11.45
N ASN A 373 -8.46 28.43 10.92
CA ASN A 373 -7.17 28.94 11.36
C ASN A 373 -7.32 29.48 12.80
N GLY A 374 -7.19 28.60 13.80
CA GLY A 374 -7.14 28.98 15.21
C GLY A 374 -5.82 28.53 15.84
N PHE A 375 -4.78 29.35 15.68
CA PHE A 375 -3.95 29.93 16.74
C PHE A 375 -3.16 31.09 16.14
#